data_AF-A0AAU8HX43-F1
#
_entry.id   AF-A0AAU8HX43-F1
#
_cell.length_a   1.000
_cell.length_b   1.000
_cell.length_c   1.000
_cell.angle_alpha   90.00
_cell.angle_beta   90.00
_cell.angle_gamma   90.00
#
_symmetry.space_group_name_H-M   'P 1'
#
loop_
_entity.id
_entity.type
_entity.pdbx_description
1 polymer ?
#
loop_
_entity_poly.entity_id
_entity_poly.type
_entity_poly.pdbx_seq_one_letter_code
_entity_poly.pdbx_strand_id
1 'polypeptide(L)'
;MRVEPSTLSYTIDKYNGFVKNEKDLDFNRQSLSTPLTEGPFYAIEVIPGVHYCMGGIVINTNAQVIADNQVPIPGLFAAGEATGGIHGLNRLGGNSLLDAIVYGRIAGKNASNASK
;
A
#
# COMPACT_ATOMS: atom_id res chain seq x y z
N MET A 1 9.50 -26.07 8.17
CA MET A 1 8.59 -25.20 8.95
C MET A 1 8.17 -25.90 10.22
N ARG A 2 8.03 -25.20 11.34
CA ARG A 2 7.57 -25.77 12.62
C ARG A 2 6.04 -25.76 12.69
N VAL A 3 5.39 -26.44 11.74
CA VAL A 3 3.92 -26.52 11.63
C VAL A 3 3.52 -27.98 11.69
N GLU A 4 2.47 -28.30 12.43
CA GLU A 4 1.97 -29.66 12.59
C GLU A 4 1.28 -30.13 11.27
N PRO A 5 1.68 -31.26 10.67
CA PRO A 5 1.19 -31.67 9.35
C PRO A 5 -0.32 -31.90 9.25
N SER A 6 -0.95 -32.54 10.24
CA SER A 6 -2.38 -32.87 10.19
C SER A 6 -3.28 -31.63 10.26
N THR A 7 -2.85 -30.64 11.04
CA THR A 7 -3.47 -29.33 11.18
C THR A 7 -3.34 -28.56 9.88
N LEU A 8 -2.16 -28.55 9.27
CA LEU A 8 -1.95 -27.89 7.97
C LEU A 8 -2.83 -28.51 6.88
N SER A 9 -2.89 -29.84 6.80
CA SER A 9 -3.74 -30.55 5.84
C SER A 9 -5.21 -30.18 6.03
N TYR A 10 -5.70 -30.26 7.27
CA TYR A 10 -7.08 -29.90 7.61
C TYR A 10 -7.40 -28.44 7.23
N THR A 11 -6.50 -27.50 7.51
CA THR A 11 -6.69 -26.09 7.17
C THR A 11 -6.77 -25.88 5.65
N ILE A 12 -5.92 -26.56 4.87
CA ILE A 12 -5.96 -26.51 3.40
C ILE A 12 -7.29 -27.06 2.87
N ASP A 13 -7.74 -28.21 3.36
CA ASP A 13 -9.02 -28.82 2.93
C ASP A 13 -10.21 -27.91 3.25
N LYS A 14 -10.21 -27.32 4.45
CA LYS A 14 -11.24 -26.37 4.87
C LYS A 14 -11.25 -25.12 3.98
N TYR A 15 -10.09 -24.53 3.71
CA TYR A 15 -9.96 -23.39 2.80
C TYR A 15 -10.44 -23.73 1.39
N ASN A 16 -10.08 -24.89 0.85
CA ASN A 16 -10.56 -25.35 -0.46
C ASN A 16 -12.10 -25.47 -0.51
N GLY A 17 -12.72 -25.90 0.60
CA GLY A 17 -14.17 -25.86 0.77
C GLY A 17 -14.74 -24.44 0.74
N PHE A 18 -14.08 -23.47 1.36
CA PHE A 18 -14.50 -22.06 1.30
C PHE A 18 -14.40 -21.49 -0.11
N VAL A 19 -13.32 -21.78 -0.84
CA VAL A 19 -13.16 -21.35 -2.24
C VAL A 19 -14.32 -21.88 -3.09
N LYS A 20 -14.64 -23.19 -2.97
CA LYS A 20 -15.75 -23.81 -3.72
C LYS A 20 -17.11 -23.17 -3.43
N ASN A 21 -17.34 -22.77 -2.18
CA ASN A 21 -18.61 -22.19 -1.73
C ASN A 21 -18.62 -20.66 -1.78
N GLU A 22 -17.53 -20.05 -2.26
CA GLU A 22 -17.33 -18.59 -2.34
C GLU A 22 -17.57 -17.86 -1.01
N LYS A 23 -17.35 -18.55 0.12
CA LYS A 23 -17.63 -18.03 1.45
C LYS A 23 -16.67 -18.59 2.49
N ASP A 24 -15.81 -17.72 2.99
CA ASP A 24 -14.96 -17.99 4.16
C ASP A 24 -15.77 -17.72 5.44
N LEU A 25 -16.10 -18.80 6.14
CA LEU A 25 -16.88 -18.73 7.38
C LEU A 25 -16.03 -18.42 8.61
N ASP A 26 -14.71 -18.55 8.53
CA ASP A 26 -13.83 -18.36 9.67
C ASP A 26 -13.39 -16.89 9.81
N PHE A 27 -12.99 -16.26 8.69
CA PHE A 27 -12.40 -14.92 8.71
C PHE A 27 -13.04 -13.93 7.74
N ASN A 28 -14.12 -14.33 7.05
CA ASN A 28 -14.87 -13.48 6.12
C ASN A 28 -13.99 -12.85 5.02
N ARG A 29 -12.99 -13.58 4.53
CA ARG A 29 -12.19 -13.17 3.38
C ARG A 29 -13.10 -13.00 2.15
N GLN A 30 -13.13 -11.79 1.60
CA GLN A 30 -14.04 -11.43 0.49
C GLN A 30 -13.55 -11.92 -0.88
N SER A 31 -12.24 -11.93 -1.11
CA SER A 31 -11.64 -12.38 -2.37
C SER A 31 -10.92 -13.70 -2.15
N LEU A 32 -11.61 -14.79 -2.48
CA LEU A 32 -11.06 -16.14 -2.43
C LEU A 32 -10.35 -16.48 -3.74
N SER A 33 -9.11 -16.94 -3.60
CA SER A 33 -8.25 -17.30 -4.74
C SER A 33 -8.49 -18.76 -5.15
N THR A 34 -7.71 -19.24 -6.11
CA THR A 34 -7.64 -20.64 -6.54
C THR A 34 -7.51 -21.61 -5.36
N PRO A 35 -8.18 -22.78 -5.40
CA PRO A 35 -7.97 -23.83 -4.40
C PRO A 35 -6.54 -24.37 -4.46
N LEU A 36 -6.01 -24.79 -3.32
CA LEU A 36 -4.67 -25.34 -3.15
C LEU A 36 -4.74 -26.87 -3.19
N THR A 37 -4.86 -27.44 -4.40
CA THR A 37 -5.06 -28.89 -4.60
C THR A 37 -3.89 -29.60 -5.25
N GLU A 38 -3.04 -28.87 -5.99
CA GLU A 38 -1.97 -29.44 -6.79
C GLU A 38 -0.61 -28.97 -6.28
N GLY A 39 0.32 -29.91 -6.16
CA GLY A 39 1.70 -29.64 -5.75
C GLY A 39 2.60 -29.25 -6.92
N PRO A 40 3.88 -28.91 -6.63
CA PRO A 40 4.47 -28.87 -5.30
C PRO A 40 3.89 -27.72 -4.45
N PHE A 41 3.75 -27.96 -3.15
CA PHE A 41 3.32 -26.93 -2.21
C PHE A 41 4.52 -26.11 -1.74
N TYR A 42 4.30 -24.81 -1.53
CA TYR A 42 5.32 -23.85 -1.11
C TYR A 42 4.92 -23.18 0.19
N ALA A 43 5.93 -22.73 0.94
CA ALA A 43 5.69 -21.90 2.09
C ALA A 43 6.89 -21.01 2.42
N ILE A 44 6.60 -19.86 3.02
CA ILE A 44 7.54 -18.80 3.33
C ILE A 44 7.23 -18.33 4.75
N GLU A 45 8.25 -18.25 5.60
CA GLU A 45 8.13 -17.66 6.93
C GLU A 45 8.12 -16.13 6.81
N VAL A 46 7.16 -15.47 7.46
CA VAL A 46 6.96 -14.01 7.37
C VAL A 46 6.79 -13.38 8.75
N ILE A 47 7.32 -12.17 8.91
CA ILE A 47 7.13 -11.33 10.10
C ILE A 47 6.84 -9.88 9.66
N PRO A 48 6.13 -9.07 10.47
CA PRO A 48 5.93 -7.66 10.17
C PRO A 48 7.25 -6.87 10.16
N GLY A 49 7.33 -5.86 9.29
CA GLY A 49 8.43 -4.90 9.22
C GLY A 49 7.91 -3.48 9.00
N VAL A 50 8.68 -2.48 9.42
CA VAL A 50 8.39 -1.07 9.08
C VAL A 50 8.41 -0.91 7.57
N HIS A 51 7.40 -0.25 7.00
CA HIS A 51 7.19 -0.26 5.56
C HIS A 51 7.04 1.12 4.90
N TYR A 52 6.28 2.04 5.51
CA TYR A 52 5.95 3.33 4.89
C TYR A 52 5.61 4.38 5.94
N CYS A 53 6.01 5.63 5.70
CA CYS A 53 5.70 6.79 6.53
C CYS A 53 4.66 7.67 5.83
N MET A 54 3.40 7.63 6.26
CA MET A 54 2.31 8.38 5.62
C MET A 54 2.32 9.89 5.89
N GLY A 55 3.00 10.31 6.96
CA GLY A 55 3.20 11.72 7.28
C GLY A 55 4.37 12.31 6.50
N GLY A 56 4.51 13.63 6.52
CA GLY A 56 5.59 14.31 5.83
C GLY A 56 5.29 15.79 5.62
N ILE A 57 5.99 16.38 4.65
CA ILE A 57 5.84 17.79 4.27
C ILE A 57 4.43 18.03 3.72
N VAL A 58 3.75 19.07 4.21
CA VAL A 58 2.42 19.45 3.70
C VAL A 58 2.57 20.11 2.33
N ILE A 59 1.80 19.64 1.36
CA ILE A 59 1.74 20.21 0.01
C ILE A 59 0.31 20.53 -0.38
N ASN A 60 0.12 21.49 -1.29
CA ASN A 60 -1.16 21.65 -1.99
C ASN A 60 -1.23 20.77 -3.25
N THR A 61 -2.34 20.86 -3.99
CA THR A 61 -2.55 20.09 -5.24
C THR A 61 -1.59 20.46 -6.37
N ASN A 62 -0.89 21.59 -6.27
CA ASN A 62 0.18 22.00 -7.19
C ASN A 62 1.56 21.51 -6.75
N ALA A 63 1.63 20.65 -5.72
CA ALA A 63 2.86 20.14 -5.12
C ALA A 63 3.76 21.21 -4.48
N GLN A 64 3.20 22.41 -4.18
CA GLN A 64 3.93 23.46 -3.48
C GLN A 64 3.95 23.14 -1.99
N VAL A 65 5.11 23.30 -1.36
CA VAL A 65 5.25 23.14 0.09
C VAL A 65 4.53 24.27 0.82
N ILE A 66 3.74 23.90 1.82
CA ILE A 66 2.95 24.83 2.64
C ILE A 66 3.70 25.07 3.95
N ALA A 67 3.95 26.34 4.26
CA ALA A 67 4.51 26.74 5.55
C ALA A 67 3.47 26.68 6.67
N ASP A 68 3.91 26.81 7.92
CA ASP A 68 3.04 26.76 9.11
C ASP A 68 1.91 27.80 9.08
N ASN A 69 2.14 28.93 8.42
CA ASN A 69 1.15 30.00 8.21
C ASN A 69 0.13 29.70 7.09
N GLN A 70 0.10 28.48 6.56
CA GLN A 70 -0.78 28.03 5.47
C GLN A 70 -0.53 28.73 4.12
N VAL A 71 0.63 29.35 3.93
CA VAL A 71 1.03 29.99 2.67
C VAL A 71 2.05 29.10 1.93
N PRO A 72 1.92 28.94 0.60
CA PRO A 72 2.95 28.26 -0.20
C PRO A 72 4.30 28.96 -0.12
N ILE A 73 5.37 28.19 0.10
CA ILE A 73 6.75 28.70 0.07
C ILE A 73 7.17 28.89 -1.40
N PRO A 74 7.49 30.12 -1.85
CA PRO A 74 7.86 30.37 -3.23
C PRO A 74 9.08 29.53 -3.66
N GLY A 75 8.97 28.84 -4.79
CA GLY A 75 10.05 28.03 -5.36
C GLY A 75 10.27 26.66 -4.72
N LEU A 76 9.53 26.30 -3.66
CA LEU A 76 9.70 25.02 -2.97
C LEU A 76 8.55 24.05 -3.29
N PHE A 77 8.92 22.89 -3.82
CA PHE A 77 8.00 21.81 -4.21
C PHE A 77 8.46 20.48 -3.62
N ALA A 78 7.51 19.58 -3.34
CA ALA A 78 7.80 18.24 -2.84
C ALA A 78 6.81 17.21 -3.41
N ALA A 79 7.21 15.95 -3.47
CA ALA A 79 6.40 14.85 -4.00
C ALA A 79 6.81 13.50 -3.41
N GLY A 80 5.92 12.51 -3.50
CA GLY A 80 6.16 11.13 -3.02
C GLY A 80 6.17 11.02 -1.50
N GLU A 81 6.82 9.99 -0.98
CA GLU A 81 6.81 9.65 0.47
C GLU A 81 7.43 10.73 1.38
N ALA A 82 8.15 11.71 0.83
CA ALA A 82 8.55 12.88 1.60
C ALA A 82 7.36 13.77 2.04
N THR A 83 6.20 13.59 1.42
CA THR A 83 5.00 14.41 1.62
C THR A 83 3.97 13.71 2.51
N GLY A 84 3.18 14.52 3.22
CA GLY A 84 2.10 14.06 4.08
C GLY A 84 0.71 14.39 3.52
N GLY A 85 -0.30 13.69 4.05
CA GLY A 85 -1.72 14.01 3.81
C GLY A 85 -2.39 13.18 2.71
N ILE A 86 -1.64 12.73 1.69
CA ILE A 86 -2.18 11.96 0.55
C ILE A 86 -2.77 10.61 1.00
N HIS A 87 -2.13 9.98 1.99
CA HIS A 87 -2.51 8.63 2.45
C HIS A 87 -3.23 8.62 3.82
N GLY A 88 -3.42 9.78 4.45
CA GLY A 88 -4.00 9.87 5.78
C GLY A 88 -3.27 8.97 6.80
N LEU A 89 -4.04 8.16 7.54
CA LEU A 89 -3.50 7.27 8.57
C LEU A 89 -3.02 5.92 8.05
N ASN A 90 -3.38 5.52 6.83
CA ASN A 90 -3.03 4.22 6.28
C ASN A 90 -3.00 4.26 4.76
N ARG A 91 -1.86 3.90 4.19
CA ARG A 91 -1.70 3.81 2.74
C ARG A 91 -2.28 2.49 2.20
N LEU A 92 -3.09 2.58 1.14
CA LEU A 92 -3.52 1.41 0.37
C LEU A 92 -2.39 0.88 -0.53
N GLY A 93 -2.29 -0.45 -0.65
CA GLY A 93 -1.33 -1.10 -1.53
C GLY A 93 -1.45 -0.59 -2.97
N GLY A 94 -0.30 -0.26 -3.60
CA GLY A 94 -0.25 0.30 -4.95
C GLY A 94 -0.27 1.84 -5.03
N ASN A 95 -0.81 2.54 -4.02
CA ASN A 95 -0.96 4.00 -4.09
C ASN A 95 0.36 4.79 -4.02
N SER A 96 1.43 4.28 -3.38
CA SER A 96 2.69 5.03 -3.23
C SER A 96 3.40 5.27 -4.56
N LEU A 97 3.41 4.27 -5.44
CA LEU A 97 4.02 4.43 -6.77
C LEU A 97 3.25 5.44 -7.62
N LEU A 98 1.92 5.39 -7.54
CA LEU A 98 1.03 6.35 -8.21
C LEU A 98 1.25 7.77 -7.67
N ASP A 99 1.31 7.94 -6.35
CA ASP A 99 1.64 9.21 -5.70
C ASP A 99 2.97 9.77 -6.25
N ALA A 100 4.06 9.00 -6.14
CA ALA A 100 5.38 9.42 -6.57
C ALA A 100 5.42 9.88 -8.04
N ILE A 101 4.76 9.14 -8.94
CA ILE A 101 4.72 9.47 -10.38
C ILE A 101 3.85 10.71 -10.63
N VAL A 102 2.65 10.77 -10.06
CA VAL A 102 1.68 11.84 -10.32
C VAL A 102 2.16 13.15 -9.71
N TYR A 103 2.45 13.17 -8.41
CA TYR A 103 2.92 14.37 -7.73
C TYR A 103 4.34 14.73 -8.16
N GLY A 104 5.19 13.77 -8.52
CA GLY A 104 6.51 14.05 -9.10
C GLY A 104 6.39 14.82 -10.42
N ARG A 105 5.46 14.41 -11.29
CA ARG A 105 5.19 15.12 -12.55
C ARG A 105 4.61 16.51 -12.32
N ILE A 106 3.69 16.67 -11.37
CA ILE A 106 3.09 17.96 -11.01
C ILE A 106 4.16 18.91 -10.46
N ALA A 107 4.96 18.43 -9.50
CA ALA A 107 6.06 19.19 -8.90
C ALA A 107 7.06 19.66 -9.96
N GLY A 108 7.53 18.76 -10.83
CA GLY A 108 8.48 19.11 -11.88
C GLY A 108 7.93 20.15 -12.87
N LYS A 109 6.68 20.00 -13.31
CA LYS A 109 6.03 20.97 -14.20
C LYS A 109 5.90 22.35 -13.56
N ASN A 110 5.43 22.40 -12.31
CA ASN A 110 5.20 23.67 -11.62
C ASN A 110 6.49 24.35 -11.18
N ALA A 111 7.51 23.59 -10.78
CA ALA A 111 8.85 24.11 -10.51
C ALA A 111 9.46 24.75 -11.76
N SER A 112 9.35 24.09 -12.93
CA SER A 112 9.83 24.68 -14.19
C SER A 112 9.08 25.97 -14.55
N ASN A 113 7.76 26.00 -14.39
CA ASN A 113 6.97 27.20 -14.66
C ASN A 113 7.30 28.37 -13.72
N ALA A 114 7.58 28.09 -12.45
CA ALA A 114 7.95 29.09 -11.45
C ALA A 114 9.38 29.63 -11.62
N SER A 115 10.24 28.93 -12.38
CA SER A 115 11.63 29.34 -12.64
C SER A 115 11.80 30.29 -13.84
N LYS A 116 10.74 30.55 -14.60
CA LYS A 116 10.71 31.48 -15.74
C LYS A 116 10.25 32.85 -15.32
#